data_AF-A0A950MFF2-F1
#
_entry.id   AF-A0A950MFF2-F1
#
_cell.length_a   1.000
_cell.length_b   1.000
_cell.length_c   1.000
_cell.angle_alpha   90.00
_cell.angle_beta   90.00
_cell.angle_gamma   90.00
#
_symmetry.space_group_name_H-M   'P 1'
#
loop_
_entity.id
_entity.type
_entity.pdbx_description
1 polymer ?
#
loop_
_entity_poly.entity_id
_entity_poly.type
_entity_poly.pdbx_seq_one_letter_code
_entity_poly.pdbx_strand_id
1 'polypeptide(L)' 'MTDFEAQVLADLSVLKNQMGTLLGDGTSGRVAAIEQRVGLHEQSLQRAKGFALASGALFTVVQFTFELLRRK' A
#
# COMPACT_ATOMS: atom_id res chain seq x y z
N MET A 1 29.22 -18.83 31.92
CA MET A 1 27.94 -18.44 31.29
C MET A 1 26.84 -18.97 32.17
N THR A 2 25.92 -18.11 32.60
CA THR A 2 24.81 -18.53 33.47
C THR A 2 23.71 -19.21 32.65
N ASP A 3 22.89 -20.06 33.28
CA ASP A 3 21.76 -20.72 32.59
C ASP A 3 20.78 -19.70 31.97
N PHE A 4 20.62 -18.57 32.65
CA PHE A 4 19.82 -17.44 32.16
C PHE A 4 20.40 -16.85 30.85
N GLU A 5 21.71 -16.58 30.80
CA GLU A 5 22.34 -16.06 29.58
C GLU A 5 22.21 -17.04 28.41
N ALA A 6 22.36 -18.33 28.66
CA ALA A 6 22.20 -19.36 27.62
C ALA A 6 20.77 -19.40 27.07
N GLN A 7 19.76 -19.27 27.94
CA GLN A 7 18.36 -19.25 27.54
C GLN A 7 18.00 -17.97 26.77
N VAL A 8 18.48 -16.81 27.19
CA VAL A 8 18.26 -15.53 26.50
C VAL A 8 18.90 -15.54 25.11
N LEU A 9 20.12 -16.07 24.99
CA LEU A 9 20.80 -16.21 23.70
C LEU A 9 20.07 -17.16 22.76
N ALA A 10 19.54 -18.27 23.29
CA ALA A 10 18.73 -19.20 22.51
C ALA A 10 17.47 -18.50 21.96
N ASP A 11 16.75 -17.75 22.80
CA ASP A 11 15.53 -17.04 22.40
C ASP A 11 15.81 -15.92 21.38
N LEU A 12 16.85 -15.11 21.60
CA LEU A 12 17.27 -14.09 20.64
C LEU A 12 17.67 -14.69 19.28
N SER A 13 18.28 -15.88 19.27
CA SER A 13 18.66 -16.55 18.02
C SER A 13 17.44 -16.96 17.20
N VAL A 14 16.38 -17.43 17.87
CA VAL A 14 15.10 -17.78 17.24
C VAL A 14 14.43 -16.53 16.71
N LEU A 15 14.35 -15.47 17.52
CA LEU A 15 13.77 -14.19 17.11
C LEU A 15 14.52 -13.60 15.89
N LYS A 16 15.86 -13.65 15.89
CA LYS A 16 16.67 -13.17 14.77
C LYS A 16 16.38 -13.93 13.49
N ASN A 17 16.25 -15.26 13.55
CA ASN A 17 15.92 -16.08 12.39
C ASN A 17 14.50 -15.81 11.86
N GLN A 18 13.53 -15.62 12.76
CA GLN A 18 12.17 -15.24 12.39
C GLN A 18 12.13 -13.86 11.73
N MET A 19 12.83 -12.87 12.29
CA MET A 19 12.94 -11.55 11.68
C MET A 19 13.67 -11.60 10.34
N GLY A 20 14.73 -12.41 10.21
CA GLY A 20 15.42 -12.63 8.93
C GLY A 20 14.49 -13.18 7.84
N THR A 21 13.53 -14.02 8.21
CA THR A 21 12.53 -14.55 7.25
C THR A 21 11.47 -13.51 6.86
N LEU A 22 11.09 -12.63 7.79
CA LEU A 22 10.07 -11.59 7.56
C LEU A 22 10.63 -10.41 6.77
N LEU A 23 11.78 -9.90 7.19
CA LEU A 23 12.45 -8.73 6.61
C LEU A 23 13.31 -9.11 5.39
N GLY A 24 13.83 -10.33 5.34
CA GLY A 24 14.78 -10.74 4.31
C GLY A 24 16.05 -9.90 4.34
N ASP A 25 16.62 -9.66 3.16
CA ASP A 25 17.73 -8.74 2.90
C ASP A 25 17.30 -7.29 2.69
N GLY A 26 16.04 -6.96 3.03
CA GLY A 26 15.43 -5.66 2.76
C GLY A 26 14.70 -5.57 1.41
N THR A 27 14.89 -6.52 0.51
CA THR A 27 14.21 -6.56 -0.81
C THR A 27 13.41 -7.83 -1.08
N SER A 28 13.76 -8.94 -0.41
CA SER A 28 13.21 -10.26 -0.72
C SER A 28 12.39 -10.88 0.41
N GLY A 29 12.11 -10.12 1.48
CA GLY A 29 11.30 -10.55 2.62
C GLY A 29 9.80 -10.60 2.35
N ARG A 30 9.05 -11.28 3.22
CA ARG A 30 7.57 -11.33 3.14
C ARG A 30 6.95 -9.93 3.24
N VAL A 31 7.59 -9.02 3.99
CA VAL A 31 7.16 -7.62 4.11
C VAL A 31 7.32 -6.89 2.77
N ALA A 32 8.47 -7.01 2.11
CA ALA A 32 8.72 -6.41 0.80
C ALA A 32 7.71 -6.91 -0.26
N ALA A 33 7.34 -8.19 -0.23
CA ALA A 33 6.29 -8.72 -1.11
C ALA A 33 4.90 -8.13 -0.84
N ILE A 34 4.59 -7.76 0.40
CA ILE A 34 3.35 -7.04 0.74
C ILE A 34 3.43 -5.61 0.26
N GLU A 35 4.53 -4.89 0.53
CA GLU A 35 4.75 -3.52 0.08
C GLU A 35 4.62 -3.40 -1.44
N GLN A 36 5.20 -4.33 -2.20
CA GLN A 36 5.07 -4.36 -3.66
C GLN A 36 3.59 -4.50 -4.09
N ARG A 37 2.83 -5.41 -3.46
CA ARG A 37 1.41 -5.59 -3.78
C ARG A 37 0.57 -4.37 -3.40
N VAL A 38 0.87 -3.74 -2.27
CA VAL A 38 0.20 -2.51 -1.82
C VAL A 38 0.52 -1.37 -2.77
N GLY A 39 1.78 -1.18 -3.17
CA GLY A 39 2.18 -0.14 -4.13
C GLY A 39 1.48 -0.27 -5.49
N LEU A 40 1.32 -1.49 -6.00
CA LEU A 40 0.54 -1.74 -7.23
C LEU A 40 -0.95 -1.39 -7.05
N HIS A 41 -1.54 -1.67 -5.88
CA HIS A 41 -2.92 -1.28 -5.57
C HIS A 41 -3.08 0.22 -5.41
N GLU A 42 -2.16 0.90 -4.75
CA GLU A 42 -2.19 2.35 -4.60
C GLU A 42 -2.10 3.05 -5.97
N GLN A 43 -1.23 2.57 -6.85
CA GLN A 43 -1.10 3.11 -8.19
C GLN A 43 -2.38 2.92 -9.03
N SER A 44 -3.03 1.75 -8.95
CA SER A 44 -4.27 1.50 -9.68
C SER A 44 -5.42 2.35 -9.14
N LEU A 45 -5.53 2.48 -7.81
CA LEU A 45 -6.52 3.34 -7.16
C LEU A 45 -6.28 4.82 -7.49
N GLN A 46 -5.03 5.28 -7.54
CA GLN A 46 -4.71 6.66 -7.89
C GLN A 46 -5.15 6.98 -9.32
N ARG A 47 -4.90 6.08 -10.28
CA ARG A 47 -5.36 6.24 -11.67
C ARG A 47 -6.88 6.24 -11.77
N ALA A 48 -7.55 5.32 -11.07
CA ALA A 48 -9.01 5.26 -11.02
C ALA A 48 -9.63 6.55 -10.46
N LYS A 49 -9.05 7.10 -9.38
CA LYS A 49 -9.48 8.38 -8.81
C LYS A 49 -9.31 9.53 -9.81
N GLY A 50 -8.17 9.60 -10.49
CA GLY A 50 -7.93 10.62 -11.52
C GLY A 50 -8.96 10.55 -12.65
N PHE A 51 -9.25 9.35 -13.13
CA PHE A 51 -10.27 9.13 -14.16
C PHE A 51 -11.69 9.49 -13.69
N ALA A 52 -12.05 9.11 -12.46
CA ALA A 52 -13.34 9.44 -11.88
C ALA A 52 -13.54 10.95 -11.73
N LEU A 53 -12.51 11.67 -11.27
CA LEU A 53 -12.54 13.14 -11.17
C LEU A 53 -12.69 13.80 -12.54
N ALA A 54 -11.92 13.37 -13.53
CA ALA A 54 -12.01 13.91 -14.89
C ALA A 54 -13.42 13.68 -15.48
N SER A 55 -13.95 12.47 -15.33
CA SER A 55 -15.29 12.11 -15.82
C SER A 55 -16.39 12.90 -15.11
N GLY A 56 -16.29 13.06 -13.78
CA GLY A 56 -17.22 13.85 -13.00
C GLY A 56 -17.19 15.34 -13.37
N ALA A 57 -16.00 15.89 -13.64
CA ALA A 57 -15.86 17.27 -14.11
C ALA A 57 -16.52 17.47 -15.48
N LEU A 58 -16.28 16.56 -16.43
CA LEU A 58 -16.92 16.60 -17.75
C LEU A 58 -18.44 16.50 -17.63
N PHE A 59 -18.94 15.57 -16.82
CA PHE A 59 -20.37 15.42 -16.59
C PHE A 59 -20.99 16.70 -16.01
N THR A 60 -20.30 17.33 -15.06
CA THR A 60 -20.74 18.59 -14.45
C THR A 60 -20.83 19.71 -15.48
N VAL A 61 -19.83 19.84 -16.37
CA VAL A 61 -19.84 20.84 -17.45
C VAL A 61 -21.02 20.60 -18.40
N VAL A 62 -21.25 19.36 -18.80
CA VAL A 62 -22.37 19.00 -19.69
C VAL A 62 -23.72 19.35 -19.05
N GLN A 63 -23.92 18.95 -17.80
CA GLN A 63 -25.14 19.27 -17.05
C GLN A 63 -25.34 20.79 -16.93
N PHE A 64 -24.27 21.52 -16.61
CA PHE A 64 -24.32 22.98 -16.51
C PHE A 64 -24.70 23.63 -17.83
N THR A 65 -24.13 23.20 -18.97
CA THR A 65 -24.51 23.72 -20.29
C THR A 65 -25.96 23.43 -20.65
N PHE A 66 -26.48 22.24 -20.34
CA PHE A 66 -27.89 21.91 -20.58
C PHE A 66 -28.83 22.77 -19.73
N GLU A 67 -28.53 22.95 -18.45
CA GLU A 67 -29.28 23.82 -17.55
C GLU A 67 -29.29 25.27 -18.07
N LEU A 68 -28.15 25.75 -18.58
CA LEU A 68 -28.00 27.10 -19.10
C LEU A 68 -28.75 27.31 -20.42
N LEU A 69 -28.74 26.31 -21.32
CA LEU A 69 -29.58 26.33 -22.52
C LEU A 69 -31.06 26.27 -22.20
N ARG A 70 -31.47 25.52 -21.17
CA ARG A 70 -32.88 25.37 -20.76
C ARG A 70 -33.44 26.62 -20.09
N ARG A 71 -32.60 27.43 -19.44
CA ARG A 71 -32.99 28.68 -18.77
C ARG A 71 -33.01 29.90 -19.69
N LYS A 72 -32.46 29.80 -20.91
CA LYS A 72 -32.61 30.79 -21.97
C LYS A 72 -33.90 30.53 -22.76
#